data_AF-A0A7X7NYW6-F1
#
_entry.id   AF-A0A7X7NYW6-F1
#
_cell.length_a   1.000
_cell.length_b   1.000
_cell.length_c   1.000
_cell.angle_alpha   90.00
_cell.angle_beta   90.00
_cell.angle_gamma   90.00
#
_symmetry.space_group_name_H-M   'P 1'
#
loop_
_entity.id
_entity.type
_entity.pdbx_description
1 polymer ?
#
loop_
_entity_poly.entity_id
_entity_poly.type
_entity_poly.pdbx_seq_one_letter_code
_entity_poly.pdbx_strand_id
1 'polypeptide(L)' 'KYRDKIVMVKEKQFLATAFHPELTDRFDMHKFFLDMV' A
#
# COMPACT_ATOMS: atom_id res chain seq x y z
N LYS A 1 10.86 -2.56 7.38
CA LYS A 1 10.95 -1.13 7.80
C LYS A 1 11.98 -0.44 6.91
N TYR A 2 11.65 0.71 6.30
CA TYR A 2 12.61 1.46 5.47
C TYR A 2 13.11 2.68 6.22
N ARG A 3 14.26 2.55 6.90
CA ARG A 3 14.92 3.67 7.63
C ARG A 3 13.96 4.47 8.53
N ASP A 4 13.03 3.78 9.17
CA ASP A 4 11.95 4.34 10.00
C ASP A 4 11.08 5.42 9.32
N LYS A 5 11.13 5.53 7.99
CA LYS A 5 10.23 6.39 7.21
C LYS A 5 8.89 5.71 7.01
N ILE A 6 7.83 6.51 7.08
CA ILE A 6 6.50 6.11 6.66
C ILE A 6 6.51 5.95 5.13
N VAL A 7 6.14 4.77 4.64
CA VAL A 7 6.12 4.44 3.19
C VAL A 7 4.74 4.02 2.68
N MET A 8 3.80 3.80 3.60
CA MET A 8 2.39 3.53 3.32
C MET A 8 1.56 4.06 4.47
N VAL A 9 0.43 4.71 4.15
CA VAL A 9 -0.54 5.21 5.12
C VAL A 9 -1.95 4.84 4.69
N LYS A 10 -2.85 4.65 5.66
CA LYS A 10 -4.27 4.49 5.45
C LYS A 10 -5.02 5.48 6.33
N GLU A 11 -5.93 6.26 5.75
CA GLU A 11 -6.83 7.14 6.47
C GLU A 11 -8.25 6.96 5.96
N LYS A 12 -9.14 6.41 6.80
CA LYS A 12 -10.52 6.02 6.41
C LYS A 12 -10.50 5.13 5.16
N GLN A 13 -11.16 5.53 4.09
CA GLN A 13 -11.18 4.84 2.79
C GLN A 13 -9.96 5.11 1.90
N PHE A 14 -9.06 6.03 2.29
CA PHE A 14 -7.89 6.38 1.50
C PHE A 14 -6.69 5.50 1.85
N LEU A 15 -6.00 5.01 0.81
CA LEU A 15 -4.75 4.26 0.89
C LEU A 15 -3.71 4.97 0.01
N ALA A 16 -2.54 5.29 0.56
CA ALA A 16 -1.46 5.93 -0.18
C ALA A 16 -0.12 5.23 0.08
N THR A 17 0.70 5.10 -0.96
CA THR A 17 2.03 4.46 -0.90
C THR A 17 3.08 5.39 -1.53
N ALA A 18 4.31 5.35 -1.01
CA ALA A 18 5.45 6.09 -1.55
C ALA A 18 6.27 5.28 -2.57
N PHE A 19 5.75 4.12 -2.98
CA PHE A 19 6.37 3.17 -3.89
C PHE A 19 5.35 2.65 -4.89
N HIS A 20 5.83 1.93 -5.89
CA HIS A 20 5.03 1.38 -6.99
C HIS A 20 4.73 -0.10 -6.73
N PRO A 21 3.58 -0.46 -6.11
CA PRO A 21 3.24 -1.86 -5.85
C PRO A 21 3.09 -2.70 -7.13
N GLU A 22 2.81 -2.05 -8.27
CA GLU A 22 2.67 -2.65 -9.60
C GLU A 22 3.99 -3.15 -10.22
N LEU A 23 5.14 -2.65 -9.76
CA LEU A 23 6.46 -3.07 -10.26
C LEU A 23 6.96 -4.36 -9.59
N THR A 24 6.03 -5.17 -9.07
CA THR A 24 6.29 -6.48 -8.46
C THR A 24 5.19 -7.46 -8.85
N ASP A 25 5.48 -8.76 -8.90
CA ASP A 25 4.50 -9.80 -9.23
C ASP A 25 3.55 -10.15 -8.07
N ARG A 26 3.59 -9.38 -6.97
CA ARG A 26 2.80 -9.64 -5.76
C ARG A 26 1.59 -8.73 -5.71
N PHE A 27 0.40 -9.35 -5.67
CA PHE A 27 -0.88 -8.63 -5.65
C PHE A 27 -1.38 -8.26 -4.26
N ASP A 28 -0.54 -8.35 -3.23
CA ASP A 28 -0.97 -8.20 -1.82
C ASP A 28 -1.56 -6.82 -1.54
N MET A 29 -0.96 -5.75 -2.07
CA MET A 29 -1.46 -4.38 -1.89
C MET A 29 -2.77 -4.14 -2.65
N HIS A 30 -2.92 -4.75 -3.82
CA HIS A 30 -4.15 -4.65 -4.60
C HIS A 30 -5.30 -5.40 -3.92
N LYS A 31 -5.04 -6.61 -3.39
CA LYS A 31 -6.01 -7.36 -2.59
C LYS A 31 -6.42 -6.58 -1.35
N PHE A 32 -5.45 -6.04 -0.61
CA PHE A 32 -5.72 -5.22 0.56
C PHE A 32 -6.60 -4.00 0.24
N PHE A 33 -6.35 -3.34 -0.90
CA PHE A 33 -7.21 -2.24 -1.35
C PHE A 33 -8.63 -2.70 -1.71
N LEU A 34 -8.79 -3.85 -2.36
CA LEU A 34 -10.11 -4.41 -2.68
C LEU A 34 -10.89 -4.81 -1.42
N ASP A 35 -10.22 -5.37 -0.42
CA ASP A 35 -10.82 -5.76 0.86
C ASP A 35 -11.24 -4.55 1.72
N MET A 36 -10.82 -3.32 1.36
CA MET A 36 -11.25 -2.09 2.03
C MET A 36 -12.63 -1.57 1.57
N VAL A 37 -13.18 -2.12 0.48
CA VAL A 37 -14.48 -1.74 -0.10
C VAL A 37 -15.63 -2.36 0.67
#